data_AF-A0A1A8RC09-F1
#
_entry.id   AF-A0A1A8RC09-F1
#
_cell.length_a   1.000
_cell.length_b   1.000
_cell.length_c   1.000
_cell.angle_alpha   90.00
_cell.angle_beta   90.00
_cell.angle_gamma   90.00
#
_symmetry.space_group_name_H-M   'P 1'
#
loop_
_entity.id
_entity.type
_entity.pdbx_description
1 polymer ?
#
loop_
_entity_poly.entity_id
_entity_poly.type
_entity_poly.pdbx_seq_one_letter_code
_entity_poly.pdbx_strand_id
1 'polypeptide(L)'
;MKKKRQTGVKEQAEMHPSDSFQDEEEGETEEAEPSVKAKRIRSEEEKEVVVYHPVKLSRNDLYRPPTAEELNQLKEAESLFHCSLLKMQMEELLKEVVLSEHRKQQIDSFIQTVTKLIQTVPKTPKVEVNDMSWLSGAVKVPFLLLPKTTKGKFCMAPPASVDLIGSYALGTCIKPHIRVDMAVTIPAEVLQPKDFLNQRPCPTHLDVWKNGLAFRIQVAYHREPQVLRERVTAEELLVVRDNEEAQALEMATIHKPLLTSMLHGLQQQHPCFGAVCRLAKRWLAAQLFSDEITEDAADLLVASLFLQPAPFTAPGSPQVGFLRFLHLLSSFDWRNNPLVVNLNNQLTAADYTEIKNDFMASRDSLPVMFLATPKDKKLSLWTRRAPSIQMLQRVMMVAAESLKVLECQLMDGSQMQDVRVVMRPPLEAYDVLIHLNPNQVPLLGQAVDPPAVTFNRGVVPNGAPQSGGPLPVIDYNPVTLYLMELREAFGDLALFFCDPYGGTVISVLWKPKTFVSAPFKTSQITARTVEVTGEEVKTIPNFGAILEDFRVLGKGLVKSVEAKTEKWAF
;
A
#
# COMPACT_ATOMS: atom_id res chain seq x y z
N MET A 1 1.73 -56.28 36.01
CA MET A 1 3.12 -56.80 36.14
C MET A 1 4.03 -55.56 36.15
N LYS A 2 4.91 -55.29 37.14
CA LYS A 2 6.29 -55.84 37.36
C LYS A 2 7.10 -55.86 36.04
N LYS A 3 8.27 -55.21 35.87
CA LYS A 3 9.30 -54.58 36.77
C LYS A 3 9.57 -53.10 36.33
N LYS A 4 10.11 -52.12 37.12
CA LYS A 4 11.37 -51.99 37.93
C LYS A 4 12.67 -52.03 37.08
N ARG A 5 13.79 -51.29 37.30
CA ARG A 5 14.36 -50.34 38.32
C ARG A 5 15.33 -49.33 37.59
N GLN A 6 15.99 -48.29 38.15
CA GLN A 6 15.76 -47.30 39.25
C GLN A 6 17.03 -46.39 39.49
N THR A 7 16.89 -45.07 39.70
CA THR A 7 17.86 -44.09 40.35
C THR A 7 19.23 -43.79 39.68
N GLY A 8 19.96 -42.70 39.97
CA GLY A 8 19.84 -41.50 40.85
C GLY A 8 20.88 -40.40 40.43
N VAL A 9 20.87 -39.09 40.78
CA VAL A 9 20.61 -38.26 41.99
C VAL A 9 21.91 -37.82 42.74
N LYS A 10 21.99 -36.52 43.12
CA LYS A 10 23.02 -35.79 43.95
C LYS A 10 24.38 -35.45 43.26
N GLU A 11 25.11 -34.36 43.56
CA GLU A 11 24.94 -33.18 44.48
C GLU A 11 25.70 -31.91 43.96
N GLN A 12 25.84 -30.85 44.78
CA GLN A 12 26.44 -29.51 44.50
C GLN A 12 27.84 -29.33 45.17
N ALA A 13 28.67 -28.34 44.74
CA ALA A 13 29.66 -27.59 45.57
C ALA A 13 30.35 -26.43 44.78
N GLU A 14 31.19 -25.61 45.46
CA GLU A 14 31.54 -24.21 45.11
C GLU A 14 33.05 -23.89 44.85
N MET A 15 33.29 -22.85 44.02
CA MET A 15 34.16 -21.66 44.21
C MET A 15 35.72 -21.70 44.46
N HIS A 16 36.49 -21.21 43.45
CA HIS A 16 37.75 -20.43 43.50
C HIS A 16 39.05 -21.02 44.20
N PRO A 17 40.19 -20.28 44.36
CA PRO A 17 41.23 -20.14 43.30
C PRO A 17 42.71 -20.24 43.78
N SER A 18 43.70 -20.23 42.87
CA SER A 18 45.11 -19.84 43.19
C SER A 18 46.00 -19.60 41.95
N ASP A 19 46.80 -18.52 41.99
CA ASP A 19 48.20 -18.33 41.57
C ASP A 19 48.74 -18.82 40.19
N SER A 20 49.46 -18.04 39.37
CA SER A 20 50.49 -16.97 39.50
C SER A 20 51.95 -17.47 39.47
N PHE A 21 52.78 -16.84 38.63
CA PHE A 21 54.25 -16.96 38.53
C PHE A 21 54.84 -15.70 37.85
N GLN A 22 56.14 -15.47 38.04
CA GLN A 22 56.86 -14.21 37.78
C GLN A 22 57.86 -14.29 36.61
N ASP A 23 58.54 -13.14 36.39
CA ASP A 23 59.98 -12.93 36.06
C ASP A 23 60.06 -11.76 35.05
N GLU A 24 60.64 -10.57 35.32
CA GLU A 24 62.05 -10.24 35.65
C GLU A 24 62.97 -10.48 34.42
N GLU A 25 63.89 -9.59 34.00
CA GLU A 25 64.67 -8.56 34.72
C GLU A 25 65.16 -7.39 33.79
N GLU A 26 65.32 -6.18 34.38
CA GLU A 26 66.34 -5.11 34.18
C GLU A 26 66.71 -4.39 32.83
N GLY A 27 67.29 -3.17 32.96
CA GLY A 27 67.90 -2.38 31.87
C GLY A 27 67.96 -0.84 32.04
N GLU A 28 69.11 -0.31 32.48
CA GLU A 28 69.53 1.11 32.63
C GLU A 28 69.74 1.89 31.28
N THR A 29 69.92 3.22 31.13
CA THR A 29 69.73 4.51 31.88
C THR A 29 69.89 5.73 30.93
N GLU A 30 69.63 6.95 31.44
CA GLU A 30 70.17 8.29 31.03
C GLU A 30 69.65 9.05 29.78
N GLU A 31 70.04 10.33 29.70
CA GLU A 31 69.34 11.45 29.03
C GLU A 31 70.13 12.11 27.87
N ALA A 32 69.42 12.70 26.89
CA ALA A 32 69.92 13.83 26.08
C ALA A 32 68.78 14.57 25.34
N GLU A 33 68.84 15.92 25.28
CA GLU A 33 67.91 16.76 24.50
C GLU A 33 68.42 17.06 23.05
N PRO A 34 68.01 18.13 22.30
CA PRO A 34 67.20 17.91 21.10
C PRO A 34 67.77 18.53 19.81
N SER A 35 67.25 18.15 18.63
CA SER A 35 67.49 18.97 17.42
C SER A 35 66.44 18.90 16.29
N VAL A 36 65.94 20.11 15.95
CA VAL A 36 65.67 20.68 14.61
C VAL A 36 64.79 19.92 13.59
N LYS A 37 63.69 20.57 13.19
CA LYS A 37 62.74 20.16 12.13
C LYS A 37 63.27 20.45 10.71
N ALA A 38 63.07 19.54 9.73
CA ALA A 38 63.12 19.89 8.30
C ALA A 38 62.29 19.00 7.33
N LYS A 39 61.14 19.54 6.89
CA LYS A 39 60.52 19.43 5.54
C LYS A 39 60.14 18.07 4.90
N ARG A 40 58.82 17.86 4.86
CA ARG A 40 57.94 17.68 3.67
C ARG A 40 57.67 16.30 3.05
N ILE A 41 56.40 15.90 3.21
CA ILE A 41 55.44 15.46 2.16
C ILE A 41 55.74 14.13 1.44
N ARG A 42 54.93 13.11 1.77
CA ARG A 42 54.06 12.44 0.79
C ARG A 42 52.70 12.14 1.43
N SER A 43 51.69 11.92 0.59
CA SER A 43 50.30 11.68 0.96
C SER A 43 49.86 10.30 0.51
N GLU A 44 49.30 9.50 1.41
CA GLU A 44 48.56 8.28 1.11
C GLU A 44 47.38 8.18 2.10
N GLU A 45 46.19 7.85 1.60
CA GLU A 45 44.94 7.80 2.37
C GLU A 45 44.74 6.39 2.94
N GLU A 46 45.27 6.12 4.13
CA GLU A 46 44.95 4.89 4.86
C GLU A 46 43.69 5.07 5.72
N LYS A 47 42.80 4.07 5.68
CA LYS A 47 41.58 4.06 6.50
C LYS A 47 41.93 3.60 7.91
N GLU A 48 42.09 4.53 8.85
CA GLU A 48 42.27 4.21 10.25
C GLU A 48 41.11 3.36 10.77
N VAL A 49 41.42 2.12 11.18
CA VAL A 49 40.54 1.32 12.02
C VAL A 49 40.67 1.89 13.44
N VAL A 50 39.67 2.62 13.91
CA VAL A 50 39.69 3.23 15.24
C VAL A 50 39.64 2.14 16.33
N VAL A 51 40.82 1.76 16.83
CA VAL A 51 40.95 0.79 17.94
C VAL A 51 40.74 1.54 19.25
N TYR A 52 39.52 1.46 19.79
CA TYR A 52 39.16 2.05 21.09
C TYR A 52 40.07 1.52 22.20
N HIS A 53 40.94 2.38 22.73
CA HIS A 53 41.73 2.12 23.93
C HIS A 53 41.02 2.71 25.16
N PRO A 54 40.95 2.00 26.30
CA PRO A 54 40.37 2.56 27.52
C PRO A 54 41.26 3.67 28.07
N VAL A 55 40.77 4.92 28.02
CA VAL A 55 41.49 6.10 28.50
C VAL A 55 41.67 6.02 30.02
N LYS A 56 42.92 6.04 30.48
CA LYS A 56 43.27 6.12 31.91
C LYS A 56 43.01 7.53 32.44
N LEU A 57 41.75 7.84 32.75
CA LEU A 57 41.34 9.09 33.39
C LEU A 57 41.97 9.22 34.79
N SER A 58 42.46 10.41 35.15
CA SER A 58 42.95 10.66 36.51
C SER A 58 41.80 10.77 37.51
N ARG A 59 42.09 10.64 38.81
CA ARG A 59 41.08 10.80 39.87
C ARG A 59 40.48 12.21 39.95
N ASN A 60 41.09 13.20 39.30
CA ASN A 60 40.56 14.56 39.15
C ASN A 60 39.69 14.70 37.89
N ASP A 61 40.02 13.98 36.81
CA ASP A 61 39.22 14.00 35.57
C ASP A 61 37.82 13.40 35.76
N LEU A 62 37.68 12.39 36.63
CA LEU A 62 36.38 11.77 36.95
C LEU A 62 35.33 12.75 37.53
N TYR A 63 35.75 13.92 38.03
CA TYR A 63 34.88 14.91 38.65
C TYR A 63 34.92 16.28 37.95
N ARG A 64 35.54 16.37 36.77
CA ARG A 64 35.54 17.61 35.99
C ARG A 64 34.15 17.84 35.39
N PRO A 65 33.59 19.07 35.44
CA PRO A 65 32.35 19.36 34.72
C PRO A 65 32.59 19.25 33.20
N PRO A 66 31.62 18.74 32.41
CA PRO A 66 31.79 18.63 30.96
C PRO A 66 32.10 19.97 30.30
N THR A 67 33.07 19.97 29.40
CA THR A 67 33.33 21.11 28.51
C THR A 67 32.16 21.31 27.53
N ALA A 68 32.05 22.51 26.94
CA ALA A 68 31.03 22.79 25.94
C ALA A 68 31.16 21.90 24.69
N GLU A 69 32.37 21.43 24.38
CA GLU A 69 32.64 20.55 23.24
C GLU A 69 32.24 19.10 23.55
N GLU A 70 32.60 18.57 24.72
CA GLU A 70 32.07 17.27 25.21
C GLU A 70 30.53 17.27 25.30
N LEU A 71 29.92 18.38 25.77
CA LEU A 71 28.47 18.52 25.85
C LEU A 71 27.78 18.57 24.48
N ASN A 72 28.44 19.13 23.46
CA ASN A 72 27.93 19.08 22.08
C ASN A 72 28.10 17.69 21.47
N GLN A 73 29.25 17.03 21.65
CA GLN A 73 29.47 15.66 21.20
C GLN A 73 28.47 14.67 21.81
N LEU A 74 28.10 14.85 23.09
CA LEU A 74 27.04 14.06 23.74
C LEU A 74 25.67 14.26 23.07
N LYS A 75 25.28 15.50 22.76
CA LYS A 75 24.02 15.81 22.05
C LYS A 75 24.00 15.31 20.60
N GLU A 76 25.14 15.35 19.92
CA GLU A 76 25.29 14.80 18.58
C GLU A 76 25.15 13.27 18.60
N ALA A 77 25.80 12.60 19.56
CA ALA A 77 25.67 11.16 19.76
C ALA A 77 24.23 10.74 20.14
N GLU A 78 23.56 11.52 21.00
CA GLU A 78 22.14 11.36 21.35
C GLU A 78 21.26 11.50 20.09
N SER A 79 21.37 12.59 19.34
CA SER A 79 20.60 12.81 18.11
C SER A 79 20.84 11.71 17.05
N LEU A 80 22.09 11.26 16.87
CA LEU A 80 22.44 10.14 15.98
C LEU A 80 21.82 8.82 16.45
N PHE A 81 21.73 8.57 17.76
CA PHE A 81 21.06 7.41 18.33
C PHE A 81 19.55 7.43 18.05
N HIS A 82 18.86 8.56 18.27
CA HIS A 82 17.42 8.66 17.98
C HIS A 82 17.12 8.56 16.47
N CYS A 83 17.94 9.18 15.62
CA CYS A 83 17.85 8.99 14.17
C CYS A 83 18.03 7.52 13.76
N SER A 84 18.93 6.79 14.42
CA SER A 84 19.20 5.36 14.16
C SER A 84 18.07 4.46 14.68
N LEU A 85 17.48 4.77 15.83
CA LEU A 85 16.33 4.06 16.38
C LEU A 85 15.10 4.24 15.48
N LEU A 86 14.76 5.47 15.10
CA LEU A 86 13.63 5.74 14.21
C LEU A 86 13.83 5.10 12.83
N LYS A 87 15.07 5.10 12.33
CA LYS A 87 15.44 4.36 11.11
C LYS A 87 15.10 2.88 11.24
N MET A 88 15.56 2.20 12.30
CA MET A 88 15.30 0.77 12.54
C MET A 88 13.80 0.48 12.68
N GLN A 89 13.07 1.32 13.42
CA GLN A 89 11.62 1.22 13.61
C GLN A 89 10.85 1.35 12.27
N MET A 90 11.19 2.33 11.43
CA MET A 90 10.57 2.46 10.09
C MET A 90 11.02 1.36 9.10
N GLU A 91 12.21 0.80 9.28
CA GLU A 91 12.66 -0.38 8.51
C GLU A 91 11.88 -1.64 8.90
N GLU A 92 11.41 -1.77 10.15
CA GLU A 92 10.51 -2.85 10.56
C GLU A 92 9.10 -2.67 9.95
N LEU A 93 8.52 -1.47 10.06
CA LEU A 93 7.25 -1.12 9.38
C LEU A 93 7.31 -1.39 7.86
N LEU A 94 8.46 -1.15 7.23
CA LEU A 94 8.66 -1.48 5.82
C LEU A 94 8.59 -2.99 5.57
N LYS A 95 9.12 -3.86 6.44
CA LYS A 95 9.08 -5.33 6.26
C LYS A 95 7.65 -5.87 6.26
N GLU A 96 6.73 -5.24 7.00
CA GLU A 96 5.31 -5.60 7.02
C GLU A 96 4.75 -5.59 5.59
N VAL A 97 4.94 -4.49 4.84
CA VAL A 97 4.38 -4.28 3.48
C VAL A 97 5.29 -4.64 2.30
N VAL A 98 6.61 -4.64 2.47
CA VAL A 98 7.59 -4.99 1.42
C VAL A 98 7.43 -6.45 1.01
N LEU A 99 7.37 -6.72 -0.30
CA LEU A 99 7.45 -8.07 -0.84
C LEU A 99 8.81 -8.71 -0.50
N SER A 100 8.78 -9.83 0.22
CA SER A 100 9.98 -10.59 0.60
C SER A 100 10.70 -11.16 -0.64
N GLU A 101 12.03 -11.05 -0.68
CA GLU A 101 12.86 -11.50 -1.81
C GLU A 101 12.59 -12.94 -2.28
N HIS A 102 12.31 -13.89 -1.37
CA HIS A 102 11.91 -15.26 -1.76
C HIS A 102 10.64 -15.27 -2.63
N ARG A 103 9.58 -14.55 -2.21
CA ARG A 103 8.33 -14.46 -3.00
C ARG A 103 8.53 -13.71 -4.31
N LYS A 104 9.37 -12.67 -4.30
CA LYS A 104 9.78 -11.93 -5.51
C LYS A 104 10.48 -12.85 -6.51
N GLN A 105 11.46 -13.65 -6.10
CA GLN A 105 12.10 -14.68 -6.94
C GLN A 105 11.10 -15.72 -7.50
N GLN A 106 10.10 -16.13 -6.70
CA GLN A 106 9.04 -17.03 -7.18
C GLN A 106 8.13 -16.36 -8.23
N ILE A 107 7.82 -15.07 -8.07
CA ILE A 107 7.04 -14.27 -9.01
C ILE A 107 7.86 -14.02 -10.29
N ASP A 108 9.12 -13.61 -10.18
CA ASP A 108 10.04 -13.40 -11.31
C ASP A 108 10.20 -14.69 -12.13
N SER A 109 10.33 -15.84 -11.47
CA SER A 109 10.33 -17.16 -12.13
C SER A 109 9.01 -17.49 -12.84
N PHE A 110 7.87 -17.06 -12.31
CA PHE A 110 6.58 -17.18 -12.99
C PHE A 110 6.49 -16.24 -14.20
N ILE A 111 6.87 -14.96 -14.05
CA ILE A 111 6.94 -13.98 -15.15
C ILE A 111 7.82 -14.52 -16.28
N GLN A 112 9.04 -14.99 -15.99
CA GLN A 112 9.92 -15.62 -16.98
C GLN A 112 9.28 -16.83 -17.67
N THR A 113 8.48 -17.63 -16.94
CA THR A 113 7.73 -18.75 -17.53
C THR A 113 6.67 -18.24 -18.51
N VAL A 114 5.87 -17.25 -18.10
CA VAL A 114 4.78 -16.65 -18.91
C VAL A 114 5.35 -15.92 -20.13
N THR A 115 6.32 -15.03 -19.94
CA THR A 115 7.04 -14.33 -21.02
C THR A 115 7.58 -15.31 -22.05
N LYS A 116 8.26 -16.39 -21.61
CA LYS A 116 8.76 -17.43 -22.52
C LYS A 116 7.63 -18.11 -23.29
N LEU A 117 6.53 -18.49 -22.62
CA LEU A 117 5.38 -19.12 -23.28
C LEU A 117 4.78 -18.22 -24.37
N ILE A 118 4.55 -16.93 -24.07
CA ILE A 118 4.02 -15.95 -25.03
C ILE A 118 5.01 -15.73 -26.18
N GLN A 119 6.31 -15.61 -25.90
CA GLN A 119 7.36 -15.49 -26.93
C GLN A 119 7.50 -16.76 -27.81
N THR A 120 7.13 -17.94 -27.31
CA THR A 120 7.14 -19.20 -28.07
C THR A 120 5.82 -19.55 -28.77
N VAL A 121 4.86 -18.63 -28.84
CA VAL A 121 3.61 -18.83 -29.61
C VAL A 121 3.96 -19.18 -31.07
N PRO A 122 3.49 -20.33 -31.61
CA PRO A 122 3.91 -20.78 -32.93
C PRO A 122 3.39 -19.86 -34.03
N LYS A 123 4.19 -19.63 -35.08
CA LYS A 123 3.69 -19.04 -36.33
C LYS A 123 2.80 -20.06 -37.04
N THR A 124 1.49 -19.77 -37.15
CA THR A 124 0.54 -20.64 -37.86
C THR A 124 0.21 -20.07 -39.25
N PRO A 125 -0.19 -20.92 -40.23
CA PRO A 125 -0.65 -20.44 -41.53
C PRO A 125 -1.91 -19.57 -41.39
N LYS A 126 -2.19 -18.76 -42.42
CA LYS A 126 -3.41 -17.94 -42.49
C LYS A 126 -4.63 -18.80 -42.84
N VAL A 127 -5.43 -19.11 -41.83
CA VAL A 127 -6.65 -19.93 -41.84
C VAL A 127 -7.89 -19.01 -41.85
N GLU A 128 -9.06 -19.46 -42.32
CA GLU A 128 -10.30 -18.67 -42.22
C GLU A 128 -10.89 -18.77 -40.81
N VAL A 129 -11.49 -17.70 -40.26
CA VAL A 129 -12.03 -17.68 -38.88
C VAL A 129 -13.17 -18.69 -38.63
N ASN A 130 -13.81 -19.18 -39.69
CA ASN A 130 -14.84 -20.23 -39.60
C ASN A 130 -14.30 -21.65 -39.90
N ASP A 131 -13.01 -21.80 -40.18
CA ASP A 131 -12.39 -23.12 -40.34
C ASP A 131 -12.17 -23.77 -38.97
N MET A 132 -12.75 -24.96 -38.82
CA MET A 132 -12.77 -25.76 -37.59
C MET A 132 -11.95 -27.04 -37.75
N SER A 133 -11.24 -27.23 -38.86
CA SER A 133 -10.44 -28.44 -39.15
C SER A 133 -9.38 -28.74 -38.08
N TRP A 134 -8.81 -27.69 -37.48
CA TRP A 134 -7.83 -27.75 -36.39
C TRP A 134 -8.41 -28.20 -35.03
N LEU A 135 -9.74 -28.25 -34.87
CA LEU A 135 -10.42 -28.73 -33.65
C LEU A 135 -10.70 -30.25 -33.67
N SER A 136 -10.04 -30.99 -34.56
CA SER A 136 -10.18 -32.44 -34.73
C SER A 136 -9.51 -33.23 -33.59
N GLY A 137 -10.22 -33.37 -32.45
CA GLY A 137 -9.75 -34.15 -31.31
C GLY A 137 -10.78 -34.32 -30.19
N ALA A 138 -10.36 -34.89 -29.07
CA ALA A 138 -11.24 -35.16 -27.90
C ALA A 138 -11.63 -33.91 -27.09
N VAL A 139 -11.20 -32.71 -27.50
CA VAL A 139 -11.33 -31.48 -26.71
C VAL A 139 -12.72 -30.84 -26.93
N LYS A 140 -13.64 -31.10 -26.01
CA LYS A 140 -14.96 -30.44 -25.97
C LYS A 140 -14.85 -28.99 -25.48
N VAL A 141 -14.40 -28.07 -26.33
CA VAL A 141 -14.32 -26.64 -26.00
C VAL A 141 -15.71 -25.99 -26.07
N PRO A 142 -16.23 -25.37 -25.00
CA PRO A 142 -17.59 -24.81 -24.96
C PRO A 142 -17.64 -23.38 -25.54
N PHE A 143 -17.20 -23.19 -26.79
CA PHE A 143 -17.32 -21.89 -27.46
C PHE A 143 -18.74 -21.66 -28.01
N LEU A 144 -19.37 -20.56 -27.58
CA LEU A 144 -20.56 -20.00 -28.23
C LEU A 144 -20.16 -19.33 -29.55
N LEU A 145 -20.16 -20.11 -30.63
CA LEU A 145 -19.81 -19.66 -31.98
C LEU A 145 -20.96 -18.87 -32.63
N LEU A 146 -21.14 -17.64 -32.17
CA LEU A 146 -22.09 -16.67 -32.72
C LEU A 146 -21.35 -15.36 -33.11
N PRO A 147 -21.61 -14.79 -34.30
CA PRO A 147 -22.34 -15.40 -35.42
C PRO A 147 -21.55 -16.56 -36.05
N LYS A 148 -22.26 -17.49 -36.72
CA LYS A 148 -21.65 -18.67 -37.38
C LYS A 148 -20.78 -18.37 -38.61
N THR A 149 -20.75 -17.11 -39.07
CA THR A 149 -20.11 -16.69 -40.32
C THR A 149 -19.39 -15.35 -40.15
N THR A 150 -18.27 -15.35 -39.44
CA THR A 150 -17.37 -14.19 -39.35
C THR A 150 -16.42 -14.22 -40.55
N LYS A 151 -16.49 -13.24 -41.46
CA LYS A 151 -15.53 -13.12 -42.56
C LYS A 151 -14.22 -12.50 -42.05
N GLY A 152 -13.12 -13.24 -42.13
CA GLY A 152 -11.79 -12.79 -41.71
C GLY A 152 -10.83 -13.98 -41.67
N LYS A 153 -9.53 -13.70 -41.76
CA LYS A 153 -8.49 -14.72 -41.61
C LYS A 153 -7.93 -14.69 -40.19
N PHE A 154 -7.21 -15.73 -39.81
CA PHE A 154 -6.55 -15.86 -38.53
C PHE A 154 -5.19 -16.54 -38.72
N CYS A 155 -4.18 -16.05 -38.01
CA CYS A 155 -2.89 -16.69 -37.82
C CYS A 155 -2.34 -16.25 -36.47
N MET A 156 -1.57 -17.11 -35.82
CA MET A 156 -0.77 -16.75 -34.66
C MET A 156 0.65 -16.41 -35.10
N ALA A 157 1.33 -15.56 -34.33
CA ALA A 157 2.75 -15.32 -34.39
C ALA A 157 3.24 -14.90 -32.99
N PRO A 158 4.55 -15.08 -32.66
CA PRO A 158 5.15 -14.48 -31.48
C PRO A 158 4.89 -12.97 -31.41
N PRO A 159 4.72 -12.39 -30.20
CA PRO A 159 4.56 -10.95 -30.03
C PRO A 159 5.78 -10.16 -30.53
N ALA A 160 5.56 -8.90 -30.89
CA ALA A 160 6.64 -7.98 -31.26
C ALA A 160 7.44 -7.49 -30.03
N SER A 161 6.80 -7.40 -28.86
CA SER A 161 7.44 -7.16 -27.56
C SER A 161 6.63 -7.76 -26.40
N VAL A 162 7.31 -8.03 -25.29
CA VAL A 162 6.69 -8.43 -24.00
C VAL A 162 7.45 -7.69 -22.91
N ASP A 163 6.84 -6.63 -22.38
CA ASP A 163 7.50 -5.65 -21.52
C ASP A 163 6.87 -5.66 -20.13
N LEU A 164 7.71 -5.81 -19.09
CA LEU A 164 7.26 -5.81 -17.70
C LEU A 164 7.03 -4.38 -17.21
N ILE A 165 5.82 -4.10 -16.76
CA ILE A 165 5.39 -2.80 -16.25
C ILE A 165 4.63 -2.99 -14.91
N GLY A 166 3.76 -2.05 -14.56
CA GLY A 166 3.01 -2.06 -13.28
C GLY A 166 3.82 -1.64 -12.06
N SER A 167 3.13 -1.48 -10.93
CA SER A 167 3.75 -1.10 -9.65
C SER A 167 4.71 -2.17 -9.11
N TYR A 168 4.68 -3.40 -9.65
CA TYR A 168 5.70 -4.42 -9.43
C TYR A 168 7.06 -4.01 -10.04
N ALA A 169 7.09 -3.57 -11.29
CA ALA A 169 8.32 -3.10 -11.95
C ALA A 169 8.91 -1.85 -11.27
N LEU A 170 8.06 -1.00 -10.70
CA LEU A 170 8.50 0.13 -9.87
C LEU A 170 8.96 -0.26 -8.46
N GLY A 171 8.57 -1.44 -7.98
CA GLY A 171 8.62 -1.75 -6.55
C GLY A 171 7.71 -0.87 -5.67
N THR A 172 6.71 -0.14 -6.19
CA THR A 172 5.72 0.60 -5.37
C THR A 172 4.54 -0.27 -4.90
N CYS A 173 4.50 -1.55 -5.32
CA CYS A 173 3.60 -2.57 -4.77
C CYS A 173 3.70 -2.72 -3.25
N ILE A 174 2.55 -2.99 -2.61
CA ILE A 174 2.42 -3.40 -1.21
C ILE A 174 1.74 -4.77 -1.12
N LYS A 175 2.16 -5.59 -0.14
CA LYS A 175 1.40 -6.79 0.25
C LYS A 175 -0.02 -6.41 0.73
N PRO A 176 -1.03 -7.28 0.57
CA PRO A 176 -0.96 -8.58 -0.11
C PRO A 176 -1.18 -8.48 -1.63
N HIS A 177 -1.73 -7.37 -2.12
CA HIS A 177 -2.24 -7.21 -3.49
C HIS A 177 -1.13 -6.85 -4.51
N ILE A 178 -0.17 -7.76 -4.67
CA ILE A 178 0.90 -7.61 -5.66
C ILE A 178 0.32 -7.74 -7.09
N ARG A 179 0.30 -6.64 -7.84
CA ARG A 179 -0.12 -6.63 -9.25
C ARG A 179 1.10 -6.59 -10.16
N VAL A 180 1.18 -7.57 -11.07
CA VAL A 180 2.18 -7.64 -12.13
C VAL A 180 1.50 -7.32 -13.46
N ASP A 181 1.83 -6.18 -14.06
CA ASP A 181 1.27 -5.77 -15.34
C ASP A 181 2.29 -6.06 -16.46
N MET A 182 1.85 -6.66 -17.57
CA MET A 182 2.70 -7.01 -18.71
C MET A 182 2.11 -6.42 -19.99
N ALA A 183 2.86 -5.56 -20.67
CA ALA A 183 2.50 -5.05 -21.99
C ALA A 183 2.92 -6.07 -23.06
N VAL A 184 2.00 -6.48 -23.93
CA VAL A 184 2.27 -7.44 -25.00
C VAL A 184 1.90 -6.81 -26.34
N THR A 185 2.89 -6.54 -27.19
CA THR A 185 2.66 -5.91 -28.49
C THR A 185 2.32 -6.98 -29.53
N ILE A 186 1.06 -7.00 -29.99
CA ILE A 186 0.60 -7.91 -31.05
C ILE A 186 1.24 -7.50 -32.40
N PRO A 187 1.78 -8.43 -33.21
CA PRO A 187 2.40 -8.09 -34.49
C PRO A 187 1.37 -7.58 -35.52
N ALA A 188 1.74 -6.54 -36.25
CA ALA A 188 0.91 -6.01 -37.34
C ALA A 188 0.65 -7.02 -38.48
N GLU A 189 1.50 -8.06 -38.65
CA GLU A 189 1.30 -9.12 -39.66
C GLU A 189 0.11 -10.07 -39.37
N VAL A 190 -0.36 -10.10 -38.12
CA VAL A 190 -1.52 -10.86 -37.65
C VAL A 190 -2.82 -10.05 -37.79
N LEU A 191 -2.75 -8.74 -37.58
CA LEU A 191 -3.90 -7.84 -37.50
C LEU A 191 -4.45 -7.46 -38.90
N GLN A 192 -5.76 -7.50 -39.05
CA GLN A 192 -6.50 -7.03 -40.23
C GLN A 192 -7.26 -5.72 -39.94
N PRO A 193 -7.60 -4.92 -40.98
CA PRO A 193 -8.33 -3.65 -40.83
C PRO A 193 -9.70 -3.71 -40.17
N LYS A 194 -10.23 -4.91 -39.85
CA LYS A 194 -11.53 -5.12 -39.19
C LYS A 194 -11.45 -5.89 -37.86
N ASP A 195 -10.26 -6.26 -37.38
CA ASP A 195 -10.16 -7.07 -36.15
C ASP A 195 -10.59 -6.29 -34.89
N PHE A 196 -10.70 -4.96 -34.99
CA PHE A 196 -11.29 -4.10 -33.97
C PHE A 196 -12.81 -4.31 -33.74
N LEU A 197 -13.49 -5.08 -34.59
CA LEU A 197 -14.95 -5.28 -34.55
C LEU A 197 -15.39 -6.55 -33.78
N ASN A 198 -14.46 -7.32 -33.20
CA ASN A 198 -14.80 -8.55 -32.47
C ASN A 198 -15.13 -8.29 -30.99
N GLN A 199 -16.42 -8.16 -30.68
CA GLN A 199 -16.95 -8.19 -29.31
C GLN A 199 -17.45 -9.62 -29.00
N ARG A 200 -16.57 -10.50 -28.50
CA ARG A 200 -16.96 -11.86 -28.03
C ARG A 200 -16.65 -11.99 -26.53
N PRO A 201 -17.56 -12.55 -25.72
CA PRO A 201 -17.29 -12.78 -24.30
C PRO A 201 -16.23 -13.87 -24.13
N CYS A 202 -15.10 -13.51 -23.52
CA CYS A 202 -14.04 -14.42 -23.11
C CYS A 202 -14.16 -14.73 -21.61
N PRO A 203 -13.51 -15.81 -21.11
CA PRO A 203 -13.25 -15.93 -19.67
C PRO A 203 -12.52 -14.69 -19.19
N THR A 204 -13.00 -14.04 -18.12
CA THR A 204 -12.47 -12.74 -17.66
C THR A 204 -11.04 -12.85 -17.11
N HIS A 205 -10.62 -14.05 -16.73
CA HIS A 205 -9.29 -14.35 -16.23
C HIS A 205 -8.97 -15.86 -16.31
N LEU A 206 -7.71 -16.21 -16.06
CA LEU A 206 -7.21 -17.56 -15.83
C LEU A 206 -6.41 -17.58 -14.53
N ASP A 207 -6.83 -18.38 -13.55
CA ASP A 207 -6.10 -18.57 -12.29
C ASP A 207 -5.14 -19.76 -12.38
N VAL A 208 -3.89 -19.56 -11.97
CA VAL A 208 -2.80 -20.54 -12.04
C VAL A 208 -2.14 -20.70 -10.68
N TRP A 209 -2.10 -21.93 -10.15
CA TRP A 209 -1.41 -22.26 -8.90
C TRP A 209 -0.02 -22.84 -9.17
N LYS A 210 1.03 -22.19 -8.66
CA LYS A 210 2.43 -22.62 -8.83
C LYS A 210 3.27 -22.27 -7.60
N ASN A 211 4.03 -23.22 -7.08
CA ASN A 211 5.03 -23.02 -6.02
C ASN A 211 4.52 -22.33 -4.73
N GLY A 212 3.23 -22.51 -4.37
CA GLY A 212 2.63 -21.85 -3.20
C GLY A 212 2.06 -20.45 -3.45
N LEU A 213 2.01 -20.01 -4.71
CA LEU A 213 1.40 -18.74 -5.13
C LEU A 213 0.27 -18.98 -6.13
N ALA A 214 -0.82 -18.23 -5.99
CA ALA A 214 -1.90 -18.15 -6.95
C ALA A 214 -1.70 -16.91 -7.82
N PHE A 215 -1.70 -17.09 -9.14
CA PHE A 215 -1.50 -16.05 -10.12
C PHE A 215 -2.77 -15.91 -10.96
N ARG A 216 -3.43 -14.75 -10.88
CA ARG A 216 -4.52 -14.41 -11.80
C ARG A 216 -3.96 -13.73 -13.04
N ILE A 217 -4.19 -14.34 -14.20
CA ILE A 217 -3.87 -13.77 -15.50
C ILE A 217 -5.15 -13.14 -16.07
N GLN A 218 -5.11 -11.83 -16.30
CA GLN A 218 -6.18 -11.06 -16.96
C GLN A 218 -5.69 -10.53 -18.30
N VAL A 219 -6.55 -10.54 -19.31
CA VAL A 219 -6.27 -9.95 -20.62
C VAL A 219 -7.04 -8.64 -20.72
N ALA A 220 -6.33 -7.53 -20.82
CA ALA A 220 -6.90 -6.19 -20.94
C ALA A 220 -6.85 -5.70 -22.39
N TYR A 221 -7.94 -5.13 -22.91
CA TYR A 221 -7.96 -4.53 -24.25
C TYR A 221 -8.32 -3.04 -24.23
N HIS A 222 -7.47 -2.20 -24.82
CA HIS A 222 -7.57 -0.73 -24.72
C HIS A 222 -8.82 -0.10 -25.37
N ARG A 223 -9.60 -0.84 -26.18
CA ARG A 223 -10.91 -0.38 -26.70
C ARG A 223 -12.11 -0.93 -25.95
N GLU A 224 -11.91 -1.87 -25.04
CA GLU A 224 -13.00 -2.43 -24.22
C GLU A 224 -13.75 -1.34 -23.41
N PRO A 225 -13.10 -0.28 -22.88
CA PRO A 225 -13.82 0.87 -22.32
C PRO A 225 -14.65 1.67 -23.34
N GLN A 226 -14.30 1.65 -24.63
CA GLN A 226 -15.08 2.29 -25.68
C GLN A 226 -16.31 1.43 -25.99
N VAL A 227 -16.13 0.11 -26.12
CA VAL A 227 -17.20 -0.88 -26.29
C VAL A 227 -18.21 -0.82 -25.14
N LEU A 228 -17.76 -0.77 -23.88
CA LEU A 228 -18.64 -0.70 -22.70
C LEU A 228 -19.49 0.59 -22.65
N ARG A 229 -19.12 1.63 -23.42
CA ARG A 229 -19.92 2.86 -23.55
C ARG A 229 -20.98 2.74 -24.64
N GLU A 230 -20.83 1.85 -25.60
CA GLU A 230 -21.81 1.62 -26.67
C GLU A 230 -22.91 0.68 -26.18
N ARG A 231 -24.17 1.13 -26.22
CA ARG A 231 -25.34 0.26 -25.99
C ARG A 231 -26.37 0.47 -27.09
N VAL A 232 -26.85 -0.63 -27.67
CA VAL A 232 -27.94 -0.61 -28.66
C VAL A 232 -29.27 -0.62 -27.91
N THR A 233 -30.20 0.27 -28.27
CA THR A 233 -31.56 0.31 -27.70
C THR A 233 -32.45 -0.77 -28.32
N ALA A 234 -33.66 -0.93 -27.78
CA ALA A 234 -34.70 -1.79 -28.38
C ALA A 234 -35.17 -1.32 -29.79
N GLU A 235 -34.72 -0.15 -30.23
CA GLU A 235 -35.02 0.48 -31.53
C GLU A 235 -33.83 0.38 -32.51
N GLU A 236 -32.86 -0.49 -32.22
CA GLU A 236 -31.59 -0.67 -32.93
C GLU A 236 -30.65 0.56 -33.00
N LEU A 237 -30.97 1.64 -32.27
CA LEU A 237 -30.13 2.83 -32.19
C LEU A 237 -28.94 2.62 -31.24
N LEU A 238 -27.73 2.89 -31.73
CA LEU A 238 -26.51 2.88 -30.92
C LEU A 238 -26.41 4.18 -30.10
N VAL A 239 -26.52 4.05 -28.78
CA VAL A 239 -26.38 5.13 -27.81
C VAL A 239 -25.04 4.98 -27.09
N VAL A 240 -24.20 6.02 -27.18
CA VAL A 240 -22.95 6.09 -26.40
C VAL A 240 -23.24 6.73 -25.04
N ARG A 241 -23.04 5.99 -23.95
CA ARG A 241 -23.23 6.46 -22.58
C ARG A 241 -22.07 6.04 -21.68
N ASP A 242 -21.36 7.03 -21.15
CA ASP A 242 -20.32 6.82 -20.14
C ASP A 242 -20.91 6.23 -18.84
N ASN A 243 -20.17 5.32 -18.21
CA ASN A 243 -20.61 4.50 -17.10
C ASN A 243 -19.42 4.02 -16.26
N GLU A 244 -19.69 3.54 -15.04
CA GLU A 244 -18.64 3.26 -14.06
C GLU A 244 -17.77 2.06 -14.44
N GLU A 245 -18.33 1.04 -15.10
CA GLU A 245 -17.61 -0.13 -15.60
C GLU A 245 -16.57 0.28 -16.65
N ALA A 246 -16.99 1.11 -17.62
CA ALA A 246 -16.11 1.69 -18.62
C ALA A 246 -15.03 2.60 -18.00
N GLN A 247 -15.38 3.48 -17.06
CA GLN A 247 -14.43 4.35 -16.36
C GLN A 247 -13.39 3.55 -15.56
N ALA A 248 -13.82 2.52 -14.83
CA ALA A 248 -12.95 1.67 -14.03
C ALA A 248 -11.97 0.88 -14.93
N LEU A 249 -12.45 0.39 -16.08
CA LEU A 249 -11.61 -0.30 -17.03
C LEU A 249 -10.63 0.65 -17.74
N GLU A 250 -11.07 1.84 -18.16
CA GLU A 250 -10.19 2.88 -18.73
C GLU A 250 -9.08 3.30 -17.77
N MET A 251 -9.43 3.47 -16.48
CA MET A 251 -8.46 3.69 -15.40
C MET A 251 -7.46 2.53 -15.30
N ALA A 252 -7.93 1.29 -15.33
CA ALA A 252 -7.11 0.08 -15.21
C ALA A 252 -6.20 -0.18 -16.42
N THR A 253 -6.67 0.09 -17.65
CA THR A 253 -5.99 -0.33 -18.89
C THR A 253 -5.27 0.79 -19.63
N ILE A 254 -5.59 2.06 -19.36
CA ILE A 254 -4.96 3.22 -20.01
C ILE A 254 -4.21 4.08 -19.00
N HIS A 255 -4.89 4.57 -17.96
CA HIS A 255 -4.29 5.58 -17.07
C HIS A 255 -3.24 5.00 -16.10
N LYS A 256 -3.53 3.87 -15.42
CA LYS A 256 -2.59 3.22 -14.49
C LYS A 256 -1.27 2.74 -15.16
N PRO A 257 -1.29 2.07 -16.33
CA PRO A 257 -0.07 1.71 -17.04
C PRO A 257 0.76 2.94 -17.45
N LEU A 258 0.10 4.02 -17.90
CA LEU A 258 0.77 5.26 -18.31
C LEU A 258 1.40 5.99 -17.11
N LEU A 259 0.67 6.15 -16.00
CA LEU A 259 1.22 6.70 -14.75
C LEU A 259 2.43 5.90 -14.29
N THR A 260 2.33 4.57 -14.29
CA THR A 260 3.43 3.69 -13.91
C THR A 260 4.67 3.92 -14.79
N SER A 261 4.49 3.92 -16.12
CA SER A 261 5.60 4.19 -17.06
C SER A 261 6.26 5.55 -16.81
N MET A 262 5.49 6.54 -16.37
CA MET A 262 6.00 7.88 -16.04
C MET A 262 6.75 7.89 -14.70
N LEU A 263 6.27 7.16 -13.68
CA LEU A 263 6.93 7.00 -12.38
C LEU A 263 8.20 6.14 -12.43
N HIS A 264 8.37 5.26 -13.43
CA HIS A 264 9.58 4.45 -13.57
C HIS A 264 10.85 5.29 -13.72
N GLY A 265 10.78 6.41 -14.46
CA GLY A 265 11.91 7.34 -14.57
C GLY A 265 12.34 7.90 -13.21
N LEU A 266 11.38 8.17 -12.32
CA LEU A 266 11.63 8.70 -10.98
C LEU A 266 12.22 7.65 -10.04
N GLN A 267 11.73 6.41 -10.06
CA GLN A 267 12.28 5.31 -9.25
C GLN A 267 13.74 4.98 -9.62
N GLN A 268 14.10 5.06 -10.90
CA GLN A 268 15.49 4.85 -11.35
C GLN A 268 16.43 6.00 -10.95
N GLN A 269 15.90 7.22 -10.79
CA GLN A 269 16.66 8.38 -10.30
C GLN A 269 16.77 8.42 -8.77
N HIS A 270 15.77 7.90 -8.06
CA HIS A 270 15.67 7.94 -6.60
C HIS A 270 15.33 6.56 -6.01
N PRO A 271 16.35 5.74 -5.67
CA PRO A 271 16.13 4.36 -5.21
C PRO A 271 15.19 4.21 -4.00
N CYS A 272 15.12 5.23 -3.14
CA CYS A 272 14.25 5.27 -1.96
C CYS A 272 12.76 5.59 -2.26
N PHE A 273 12.42 6.07 -3.47
CA PHE A 273 11.06 6.50 -3.84
C PHE A 273 10.00 5.44 -3.48
N GLY A 274 10.15 4.21 -3.99
CA GLY A 274 9.23 3.11 -3.70
C GLY A 274 9.17 2.70 -2.23
N ALA A 275 10.18 3.00 -1.40
CA ALA A 275 10.08 2.79 0.04
C ALA A 275 9.24 3.89 0.72
N VAL A 276 9.37 5.15 0.30
CA VAL A 276 8.51 6.25 0.78
C VAL A 276 7.05 6.00 0.38
N CYS A 277 6.80 5.57 -0.86
CA CYS A 277 5.48 5.17 -1.35
C CYS A 277 4.81 4.12 -0.46
N ARG A 278 5.55 3.05 -0.10
CA ARG A 278 5.01 1.98 0.75
C ARG A 278 4.72 2.45 2.18
N LEU A 279 5.55 3.32 2.76
CA LEU A 279 5.28 3.94 4.08
C LEU A 279 4.04 4.84 4.04
N ALA A 280 3.94 5.71 3.02
CA ALA A 280 2.79 6.59 2.81
C ALA A 280 1.48 5.80 2.66
N LYS A 281 1.46 4.76 1.81
CA LYS A 281 0.30 3.86 1.64
C LYS A 281 -0.04 3.08 2.91
N ARG A 282 0.95 2.55 3.65
CA ARG A 282 0.71 1.82 4.91
C ARG A 282 0.06 2.74 5.95
N TRP A 283 0.57 3.97 6.09
CA TRP A 283 0.04 4.98 7.00
C TRP A 283 -1.39 5.39 6.62
N LEU A 284 -1.66 5.71 5.34
CA LEU A 284 -3.00 6.04 4.87
C LEU A 284 -4.01 4.93 5.20
N ALA A 285 -3.65 3.68 4.99
CA ALA A 285 -4.51 2.53 5.28
C ALA A 285 -4.70 2.28 6.79
N ALA A 286 -3.62 2.40 7.58
CA ALA A 286 -3.68 2.24 9.03
C ALA A 286 -4.52 3.36 9.69
N GLN A 287 -4.38 4.59 9.19
CA GLN A 287 -5.18 5.76 9.56
C GLN A 287 -6.58 5.80 8.92
N LEU A 288 -7.02 4.70 8.30
CA LEU A 288 -8.38 4.50 7.79
C LEU A 288 -8.79 5.44 6.62
N PHE A 289 -7.81 5.87 5.81
CA PHE A 289 -7.96 6.78 4.66
C PHE A 289 -7.76 6.12 3.28
N SER A 290 -7.63 4.79 3.19
CA SER A 290 -7.34 4.08 1.93
C SER A 290 -8.39 4.25 0.82
N ASP A 291 -9.66 4.51 1.18
CA ASP A 291 -10.73 4.84 0.22
C ASP A 291 -10.75 6.34 -0.15
N GLU A 292 -10.15 7.21 0.67
CA GLU A 292 -10.14 8.67 0.49
C GLU A 292 -8.92 9.14 -0.33
N ILE A 293 -7.76 8.48 -0.16
CA ILE A 293 -6.54 8.71 -0.96
C ILE A 293 -6.07 7.35 -1.49
N THR A 294 -6.28 7.13 -2.78
CA THR A 294 -5.91 5.88 -3.48
C THR A 294 -4.39 5.68 -3.53
N GLU A 295 -3.96 4.44 -3.77
CA GLU A 295 -2.54 4.13 -3.95
C GLU A 295 -1.85 4.96 -5.03
N ASP A 296 -2.54 5.24 -6.14
CA ASP A 296 -2.01 6.01 -7.26
C ASP A 296 -1.87 7.50 -6.91
N ALA A 297 -2.84 8.04 -6.16
CA ALA A 297 -2.77 9.38 -5.61
C ALA A 297 -1.64 9.49 -4.56
N ALA A 298 -1.43 8.46 -3.73
CA ALA A 298 -0.32 8.39 -2.79
C ALA A 298 1.05 8.35 -3.50
N ASP A 299 1.19 7.56 -4.58
CA ASP A 299 2.41 7.53 -5.40
C ASP A 299 2.68 8.90 -6.07
N LEU A 300 1.63 9.63 -6.48
CA LEU A 300 1.75 11.00 -7.01
C LEU A 300 2.13 12.05 -5.94
N LEU A 301 1.53 11.99 -4.76
CA LEU A 301 1.85 12.85 -3.61
C LEU A 301 3.31 12.65 -3.17
N VAL A 302 3.79 11.41 -3.15
CA VAL A 302 5.20 11.12 -2.89
C VAL A 302 6.09 11.60 -4.04
N ALA A 303 5.66 11.45 -5.30
CA ALA A 303 6.45 11.90 -6.47
C ALA A 303 6.72 13.42 -6.46
N SER A 304 5.78 14.25 -6.02
CA SER A 304 6.03 15.70 -5.87
C SER A 304 7.18 16.03 -4.91
N LEU A 305 7.42 15.22 -3.88
CA LEU A 305 8.52 15.45 -2.91
C LEU A 305 9.92 15.33 -3.55
N PHE A 306 10.03 14.58 -4.65
CA PHE A 306 11.28 14.41 -5.40
C PHE A 306 11.38 15.39 -6.57
N LEU A 307 10.26 15.66 -7.26
CA LEU A 307 10.19 16.56 -8.42
C LEU A 307 10.21 18.05 -8.05
N GLN A 308 9.63 18.41 -6.90
CA GLN A 308 9.53 19.79 -6.38
C GLN A 308 9.94 19.79 -4.89
N PRO A 309 11.22 19.55 -4.59
CA PRO A 309 11.66 19.33 -3.21
C PRO A 309 11.69 20.61 -2.35
N ALA A 310 11.67 21.79 -2.97
CA ALA A 310 11.79 23.08 -2.29
C ALA A 310 10.69 23.29 -1.22
N PRO A 311 11.00 23.82 -0.02
CA PRO A 311 12.26 24.46 0.38
C PRO A 311 13.41 23.49 0.75
N PHE A 312 13.20 22.18 0.65
CA PHE A 312 14.18 21.15 0.99
C PHE A 312 14.96 20.63 -0.24
N THR A 313 15.83 19.64 0.00
CA THR A 313 16.44 18.75 -1.00
C THR A 313 15.51 17.58 -1.36
N ALA A 314 15.77 16.81 -2.42
CA ALA A 314 15.04 15.55 -2.65
C ALA A 314 15.27 14.55 -1.48
N PRO A 315 14.28 13.71 -1.09
CA PRO A 315 14.45 12.76 0.02
C PRO A 315 15.59 11.76 -0.19
N GLY A 316 16.59 11.79 0.70
CA GLY A 316 17.71 10.84 0.69
C GLY A 316 17.41 9.48 1.33
N SER A 317 16.36 9.38 2.16
CA SER A 317 16.00 8.16 2.88
C SER A 317 14.47 7.98 2.99
N PRO A 318 13.98 6.75 3.25
CA PRO A 318 12.55 6.48 3.46
C PRO A 318 11.95 7.32 4.58
N GLN A 319 12.69 7.51 5.68
CA GLN A 319 12.26 8.25 6.87
C GLN A 319 12.03 9.74 6.54
N VAL A 320 13.01 10.36 5.86
CA VAL A 320 12.92 11.77 5.45
C VAL A 320 11.81 11.99 4.43
N GLY A 321 11.59 11.04 3.51
CA GLY A 321 10.48 11.11 2.57
C GLY A 321 9.12 10.97 3.25
N PHE A 322 8.99 10.09 4.25
CA PHE A 322 7.75 9.90 4.98
C PHE A 322 7.39 11.12 5.86
N LEU A 323 8.36 11.69 6.59
CA LEU A 323 8.16 12.95 7.33
C LEU A 323 7.70 14.08 6.40
N ARG A 324 8.31 14.21 5.22
CA ARG A 324 7.92 15.22 4.22
C ARG A 324 6.58 14.94 3.55
N PHE A 325 6.15 13.68 3.45
CA PHE A 325 4.79 13.32 3.03
C PHE A 325 3.74 13.78 4.06
N LEU A 326 3.98 13.54 5.35
CA LEU A 326 3.11 14.05 6.43
C LEU A 326 3.10 15.60 6.47
N HIS A 327 4.25 16.23 6.24
CA HIS A 327 4.34 17.68 6.11
C HIS A 327 3.53 18.19 4.90
N LEU A 328 3.70 17.60 3.71
CA LEU A 328 2.94 17.98 2.50
C LEU A 328 1.43 17.88 2.72
N LEU A 329 0.96 16.79 3.35
CA LEU A 329 -0.46 16.63 3.65
C LEU A 329 -0.99 17.72 4.59
N SER A 330 -0.23 18.07 5.63
CA SER A 330 -0.68 18.98 6.69
C SER A 330 -0.47 20.48 6.39
N SER A 331 0.57 20.86 5.64
CA SER A 331 0.94 22.27 5.41
C SER A 331 0.53 22.83 4.03
N PHE A 332 0.21 21.99 3.05
CA PHE A 332 -0.12 22.45 1.70
C PHE A 332 -1.52 23.11 1.63
N ASP A 333 -1.60 24.24 0.94
CA ASP A 333 -2.87 24.96 0.70
C ASP A 333 -3.67 24.34 -0.44
N TRP A 334 -4.33 23.21 -0.13
CA TRP A 334 -5.28 22.50 -1.00
C TRP A 334 -6.46 23.38 -1.46
N ARG A 335 -6.75 24.48 -0.76
CA ARG A 335 -7.86 25.37 -1.11
C ARG A 335 -7.49 26.24 -2.31
N ASN A 336 -6.36 26.93 -2.27
CA ASN A 336 -6.02 27.97 -3.24
C ASN A 336 -4.90 27.58 -4.22
N ASN A 337 -4.29 26.39 -4.12
CA ASN A 337 -3.25 25.94 -5.04
C ASN A 337 -3.49 24.51 -5.56
N PRO A 338 -3.29 24.24 -6.86
CA PRO A 338 -3.20 22.88 -7.40
C PRO A 338 -1.80 22.30 -7.15
N LEU A 339 -1.69 21.01 -6.83
CA LEU A 339 -0.39 20.33 -6.75
C LEU A 339 -0.01 19.80 -8.13
N VAL A 340 1.10 20.29 -8.70
CA VAL A 340 1.49 20.04 -10.10
C VAL A 340 2.64 19.04 -10.17
N VAL A 341 2.34 17.77 -10.45
CA VAL A 341 3.33 16.68 -10.47
C VAL A 341 3.96 16.57 -11.86
N ASN A 342 5.06 17.31 -12.09
CA ASN A 342 5.73 17.41 -13.39
C ASN A 342 6.59 16.18 -13.77
N LEU A 343 5.93 15.04 -13.94
CA LEU A 343 6.55 13.78 -14.33
C LEU A 343 7.31 13.93 -15.67
N ASN A 344 8.57 13.50 -15.67
CA ASN A 344 9.48 13.53 -16.83
C ASN A 344 9.62 14.90 -17.52
N ASN A 345 9.47 16.00 -16.76
CA ASN A 345 9.60 17.39 -17.25
C ASN A 345 8.71 17.73 -18.46
N GLN A 346 7.54 17.09 -18.58
CA GLN A 346 6.61 17.27 -19.71
C GLN A 346 5.73 18.54 -19.60
N LEU A 347 5.73 19.24 -18.46
CA LEU A 347 5.07 20.55 -18.27
C LEU A 347 6.12 21.67 -18.29
N THR A 348 5.87 22.67 -19.14
CA THR A 348 6.62 23.93 -19.26
C THR A 348 6.04 25.00 -18.33
N ALA A 349 6.76 26.10 -18.10
CA ALA A 349 6.28 27.21 -17.25
C ALA A 349 4.93 27.81 -17.71
N ALA A 350 4.60 27.74 -19.01
CA ALA A 350 3.30 28.17 -19.53
C ALA A 350 2.17 27.20 -19.13
N ASP A 351 2.45 25.91 -19.01
CA ASP A 351 1.47 24.93 -18.55
C ASP A 351 1.15 25.11 -17.05
N TYR A 352 2.13 25.51 -16.23
CA TYR A 352 1.88 25.84 -14.81
C TYR A 352 0.95 27.06 -14.67
N THR A 353 1.07 28.08 -15.53
CA THR A 353 0.16 29.23 -15.51
C THR A 353 -1.21 28.89 -16.09
N GLU A 354 -1.30 28.05 -17.13
CA GLU A 354 -2.58 27.47 -17.61
C GLU A 354 -3.31 26.73 -16.48
N ILE A 355 -2.64 25.74 -15.85
CA ILE A 355 -3.20 24.92 -14.77
C ILE A 355 -3.68 25.81 -13.61
N LYS A 356 -2.89 26.80 -13.18
CA LYS A 356 -3.28 27.68 -12.07
C LYS A 356 -4.47 28.59 -12.43
N ASN A 357 -4.52 29.11 -13.66
CA ASN A 357 -5.63 29.95 -14.10
C ASN A 357 -6.94 29.15 -14.21
N ASP A 358 -6.90 27.98 -14.84
CA ASP A 358 -8.06 27.08 -14.96
C ASP A 358 -8.58 26.61 -13.61
N PHE A 359 -7.67 26.22 -12.70
CA PHE A 359 -8.00 25.81 -11.34
C PHE A 359 -8.70 26.93 -10.56
N MET A 360 -8.20 28.16 -10.64
CA MET A 360 -8.82 29.32 -9.98
C MET A 360 -10.16 29.70 -10.63
N ALA A 361 -10.28 29.62 -11.95
CA ALA A 361 -11.51 29.93 -12.67
C ALA A 361 -12.64 28.91 -12.43
N SER A 362 -12.29 27.65 -12.12
CA SER A 362 -13.25 26.54 -12.01
C SER A 362 -13.41 25.99 -10.59
N ARG A 363 -12.78 26.63 -9.58
CA ARG A 363 -12.42 26.01 -8.28
C ARG A 363 -13.55 25.27 -7.57
N ASP A 364 -14.75 25.82 -7.59
CA ASP A 364 -15.94 25.29 -6.88
C ASP A 364 -16.49 24.01 -7.50
N SER A 365 -16.10 23.68 -8.75
CA SER A 365 -16.46 22.44 -9.44
C SER A 365 -15.37 21.35 -9.38
N LEU A 366 -14.19 21.69 -8.86
CA LEU A 366 -13.00 20.83 -8.82
C LEU A 366 -12.86 20.13 -7.46
N PRO A 367 -12.23 18.93 -7.40
CA PRO A 367 -12.04 18.22 -6.14
C PRO A 367 -11.24 19.02 -5.11
N VAL A 368 -11.37 18.63 -3.84
CA VAL A 368 -10.76 19.35 -2.71
C VAL A 368 -9.23 19.22 -2.72
N MET A 369 -8.73 18.01 -2.99
CA MET A 369 -7.34 17.75 -3.35
C MET A 369 -7.24 17.70 -4.87
N PHE A 370 -6.44 18.58 -5.48
CA PHE A 370 -6.27 18.66 -6.93
C PHE A 370 -4.82 18.35 -7.33
N LEU A 371 -4.64 17.28 -8.09
CA LEU A 371 -3.38 16.74 -8.60
C LEU A 371 -3.33 16.92 -10.12
N ALA A 372 -2.53 17.86 -10.61
CA ALA A 372 -2.26 18.02 -12.04
C ALA A 372 -1.05 17.17 -12.48
N THR A 373 -1.11 16.62 -13.68
CA THR A 373 -0.07 15.80 -14.31
C THR A 373 0.08 16.16 -15.80
N PRO A 374 1.14 15.74 -16.49
CA PRO A 374 1.28 15.98 -17.94
C PRO A 374 0.19 15.35 -18.82
N LYS A 375 -0.66 14.48 -18.27
CA LYS A 375 -1.75 13.78 -18.98
C LYS A 375 -3.14 14.17 -18.48
N ASP A 376 -3.22 14.95 -17.40
CA ASP A 376 -4.44 15.61 -16.94
C ASP A 376 -4.08 16.90 -16.22
N LYS A 377 -4.42 18.02 -16.85
CA LYS A 377 -4.22 19.38 -16.33
C LYS A 377 -5.44 19.98 -15.63
N LYS A 378 -6.63 19.40 -15.81
CA LYS A 378 -7.92 20.11 -15.62
C LYS A 378 -8.95 19.35 -14.76
N LEU A 379 -8.91 18.01 -14.69
CA LEU A 379 -9.96 17.19 -14.04
C LEU A 379 -9.52 16.56 -12.71
N SER A 380 -8.21 16.44 -12.47
CA SER A 380 -7.63 15.75 -11.31
C SER A 380 -8.13 14.31 -11.15
N LEU A 381 -8.03 13.53 -12.24
CA LEU A 381 -8.46 12.15 -12.42
C LEU A 381 -8.29 11.25 -11.18
N TRP A 382 -7.13 11.36 -10.52
CA TRP A 382 -6.70 10.50 -9.40
C TRP A 382 -7.39 10.80 -8.06
N THR A 383 -7.99 11.99 -7.92
CA THR A 383 -8.70 12.47 -6.72
C THR A 383 -10.08 13.06 -7.04
N ARG A 384 -10.60 12.79 -8.24
CA ARG A 384 -11.88 13.35 -8.75
C ARG A 384 -13.10 12.94 -7.92
N ARG A 385 -13.05 11.76 -7.27
CA ARG A 385 -14.15 11.18 -6.48
C ARG A 385 -13.96 11.39 -4.96
N ALA A 386 -12.72 11.42 -4.49
CA ALA A 386 -12.34 11.53 -3.08
C ALA A 386 -10.92 12.14 -2.98
N PRO A 387 -10.54 12.78 -1.86
CA PRO A 387 -11.27 12.85 -0.59
C PRO A 387 -12.47 13.82 -0.61
N SER A 388 -13.33 13.74 0.41
CA SER A 388 -14.30 14.81 0.72
C SER A 388 -13.67 15.98 1.51
N ILE A 389 -14.36 17.13 1.64
CA ILE A 389 -13.84 18.28 2.43
C ILE A 389 -13.50 17.84 3.86
N GLN A 390 -14.44 17.15 4.51
CA GLN A 390 -14.34 16.72 5.90
C GLN A 390 -13.22 15.70 6.08
N MET A 391 -13.06 14.77 5.13
CA MET A 391 -12.03 13.75 5.21
C MET A 391 -10.65 14.28 4.84
N LEU A 392 -10.52 15.24 3.92
CA LEU A 392 -9.27 15.97 3.72
C LEU A 392 -8.85 16.72 4.99
N GLN A 393 -9.77 17.44 5.64
CA GLN A 393 -9.49 18.11 6.92
C GLN A 393 -9.03 17.11 8.01
N ARG A 394 -9.62 15.91 8.04
CA ARG A 394 -9.20 14.83 8.95
C ARG A 394 -7.81 14.29 8.60
N VAL A 395 -7.49 14.09 7.32
CA VAL A 395 -6.15 13.70 6.85
C VAL A 395 -5.10 14.75 7.24
N MET A 396 -5.39 16.04 7.03
CA MET A 396 -4.49 17.15 7.40
C MET A 396 -4.20 17.17 8.91
N MET A 397 -5.22 17.03 9.75
CA MET A 397 -5.10 16.97 11.21
C MET A 397 -4.27 15.77 11.67
N VAL A 398 -4.59 14.57 11.18
CA VAL A 398 -3.90 13.34 11.57
C VAL A 398 -2.46 13.31 11.06
N ALA A 399 -2.18 13.90 9.89
CA ALA A 399 -0.83 14.11 9.38
C ALA A 399 -0.02 15.09 10.24
N ALA A 400 -0.63 16.19 10.69
CA ALA A 400 0.03 17.18 11.54
C ALA A 400 0.43 16.61 12.91
N GLU A 401 -0.49 15.92 13.59
CA GLU A 401 -0.20 15.28 14.88
C GLU A 401 0.75 14.07 14.72
N SER A 402 0.65 13.30 13.61
CA SER A 402 1.64 12.25 13.29
C SER A 402 3.04 12.82 13.11
N LEU A 403 3.19 13.92 12.37
CA LEU A 403 4.48 14.58 12.15
C LEU A 403 5.07 15.07 13.48
N LYS A 404 4.27 15.80 14.26
CA LYS A 404 4.62 16.33 15.59
C LYS A 404 5.08 15.25 16.57
N VAL A 405 4.42 14.08 16.60
CA VAL A 405 4.86 12.94 17.42
C VAL A 405 6.25 12.43 17.00
N LEU A 406 6.52 12.33 15.69
CA LEU A 406 7.83 11.90 15.19
C LEU A 406 8.92 12.97 15.39
N GLU A 407 8.58 14.26 15.26
CA GLU A 407 9.48 15.38 15.53
C GLU A 407 9.86 15.42 17.02
N CYS A 408 8.90 15.22 17.94
CA CYS A 408 9.21 15.07 19.36
C CYS A 408 10.11 13.86 19.65
N GLN A 409 9.87 12.70 19.03
CA GLN A 409 10.73 11.50 19.16
C GLN A 409 12.17 11.71 18.62
N LEU A 410 12.37 12.67 17.72
CA LEU A 410 13.69 13.04 17.18
C LEU A 410 14.40 14.12 18.00
N MET A 411 13.67 14.90 18.81
CA MET A 411 14.19 16.05 19.56
C MET A 411 14.30 15.82 21.07
N ASP A 412 13.52 14.90 21.64
CA ASP A 412 13.50 14.59 23.07
C ASP A 412 13.83 13.11 23.31
N GLY A 413 15.08 12.83 23.68
CA GLY A 413 15.58 11.49 23.89
C GLY A 413 14.96 10.73 25.06
N SER A 414 14.22 11.41 25.93
CA SER A 414 13.47 10.77 27.02
C SER A 414 12.20 10.07 26.53
N GLN A 415 11.65 10.48 25.38
CA GLN A 415 10.37 9.98 24.85
C GLN A 415 10.56 8.80 23.91
N MET A 416 11.02 7.68 24.49
CA MET A 416 11.11 6.35 23.86
C MET A 416 9.73 5.76 23.53
N GLN A 417 9.02 6.37 22.59
CA GLN A 417 7.74 5.92 22.11
C GLN A 417 7.87 4.93 20.94
N ASP A 418 6.86 4.07 20.80
CA ASP A 418 6.71 3.14 19.68
C ASP A 418 6.23 3.90 18.43
N VAL A 419 6.97 3.79 17.32
CA VAL A 419 6.62 4.43 16.03
C VAL A 419 5.19 4.07 15.58
N ARG A 420 4.66 2.91 15.96
CA ARG A 420 3.29 2.50 15.61
C ARG A 420 2.21 3.41 16.20
N VAL A 421 2.53 4.27 17.18
CA VAL A 421 1.63 5.34 17.64
C VAL A 421 1.11 6.17 16.45
N VAL A 422 1.96 6.52 15.46
CA VAL A 422 1.50 7.29 14.29
C VAL A 422 0.80 6.44 13.22
N MET A 423 0.78 5.12 13.38
CA MET A 423 0.00 4.20 12.55
C MET A 423 -1.36 3.84 13.19
N ARG A 424 -1.56 4.13 14.48
CA ARG A 424 -2.83 3.86 15.18
C ARG A 424 -3.87 4.95 14.87
N PRO A 425 -5.07 4.61 14.38
CA PRO A 425 -6.13 5.60 14.16
C PRO A 425 -6.76 6.06 15.48
N PRO A 426 -7.20 7.32 15.60
CA PRO A 426 -7.96 7.79 16.75
C PRO A 426 -9.37 7.17 16.75
N LEU A 427 -9.55 6.09 17.51
CA LEU A 427 -10.79 5.30 17.57
C LEU A 427 -11.88 5.95 18.44
N GLU A 428 -11.59 7.09 19.05
CA GLU A 428 -12.48 7.89 19.89
C GLU A 428 -13.36 8.81 19.03
N ALA A 429 -12.95 9.06 17.78
CA ALA A 429 -13.65 9.91 16.82
C ALA A 429 -14.72 9.17 15.98
N TYR A 430 -15.16 7.99 16.43
CA TYR A 430 -16.13 7.13 15.75
C TYR A 430 -17.29 6.77 16.68
N ASP A 431 -18.50 6.70 16.14
CA ASP A 431 -19.71 6.42 16.93
C ASP A 431 -19.82 4.96 17.36
N VAL A 432 -19.34 4.03 16.53
CA VAL A 432 -19.44 2.58 16.75
C VAL A 432 -18.16 1.87 16.27
N LEU A 433 -17.69 0.91 17.06
CA LEU A 433 -16.61 -0.01 16.71
C LEU A 433 -17.14 -1.44 16.58
N ILE A 434 -16.98 -2.03 15.40
CA ILE A 434 -17.28 -3.44 15.13
C ILE A 434 -15.97 -4.22 15.28
N HIS A 435 -15.81 -4.90 16.41
CA HIS A 435 -14.64 -5.72 16.70
C HIS A 435 -14.77 -7.08 16.01
N LEU A 436 -13.74 -7.45 15.25
CA LEU A 436 -13.67 -8.72 14.53
C LEU A 436 -12.98 -9.80 15.38
N ASN A 437 -13.23 -11.06 15.04
CA ASN A 437 -12.56 -12.23 15.61
C ASN A 437 -11.20 -12.42 14.90
N PRO A 438 -10.05 -12.18 15.57
CA PRO A 438 -8.74 -12.19 14.89
C PRO A 438 -8.45 -13.51 14.17
N ASN A 439 -8.92 -14.64 14.70
CA ASN A 439 -8.73 -15.98 14.12
C ASN A 439 -9.42 -16.16 12.75
N GLN A 440 -10.27 -15.22 12.32
CA GLN A 440 -10.95 -15.18 11.02
C GLN A 440 -10.39 -14.10 10.06
N VAL A 441 -9.44 -13.26 10.51
CA VAL A 441 -8.84 -12.19 9.69
C VAL A 441 -7.63 -12.75 8.93
N PRO A 442 -7.70 -12.97 7.60
CA PRO A 442 -6.63 -13.72 6.89
C PRO A 442 -5.29 -12.99 6.84
N LEU A 443 -5.33 -11.66 6.98
CA LEU A 443 -4.18 -10.76 6.87
C LEU A 443 -3.62 -10.32 8.23
N LEU A 444 -4.06 -10.93 9.35
CA LEU A 444 -3.76 -10.48 10.71
C LEU A 444 -2.26 -10.21 10.97
N GLY A 445 -1.37 -11.02 10.39
CA GLY A 445 0.09 -10.84 10.49
C GLY A 445 0.68 -9.64 9.72
N GLN A 446 -0.16 -8.75 9.17
CA GLN A 446 0.21 -7.45 8.58
C GLN A 446 -0.40 -6.26 9.36
N ALA A 447 -1.22 -6.53 10.38
CA ALA A 447 -1.82 -5.50 11.22
C ALA A 447 -0.74 -4.73 11.99
N VAL A 448 -1.01 -3.45 12.28
CA VAL A 448 -0.11 -2.60 13.09
C VAL A 448 0.13 -3.22 14.47
N ASP A 449 -0.94 -3.67 15.11
CA ASP A 449 -0.95 -4.29 16.43
C ASP A 449 -1.60 -5.69 16.36
N PRO A 450 -0.85 -6.72 15.90
CA PRO A 450 -1.40 -8.06 15.73
C PRO A 450 -1.58 -8.71 17.12
N PRO A 451 -2.81 -9.07 17.54
CA PRO A 451 -3.03 -9.75 18.81
C PRO A 451 -2.40 -11.16 18.78
N ALA A 452 -1.90 -11.60 19.93
CA ALA A 452 -1.33 -12.94 20.07
C ALA A 452 -2.42 -14.02 19.83
N VAL A 453 -2.30 -14.74 18.71
CA VAL A 453 -3.20 -15.83 18.31
C VAL A 453 -2.45 -17.15 18.20
N THR A 454 -3.09 -18.24 18.65
CA THR A 454 -2.55 -19.60 18.56
C THR A 454 -2.83 -20.27 17.21
N PHE A 455 -3.74 -19.71 16.40
CA PHE A 455 -4.15 -20.28 15.11
C PHE A 455 -4.68 -19.20 14.17
N ASN A 456 -4.18 -19.16 12.93
CA ASN A 456 -4.69 -18.32 11.85
C ASN A 456 -5.39 -19.20 10.81
N ARG A 457 -6.69 -18.97 10.56
CA ARG A 457 -7.43 -19.70 9.52
C ARG A 457 -7.01 -19.21 8.12
N GLY A 458 -6.85 -20.14 7.18
CA GLY A 458 -6.60 -19.85 5.76
C GLY A 458 -5.14 -19.53 5.40
N VAL A 459 -4.24 -19.37 6.38
CA VAL A 459 -2.80 -19.16 6.12
C VAL A 459 -2.09 -20.50 5.99
N VAL A 460 -1.58 -20.79 4.79
CA VAL A 460 -0.63 -21.91 4.60
C VAL A 460 0.72 -21.51 5.23
N PRO A 461 1.33 -22.34 6.09
CA PRO A 461 2.67 -22.08 6.62
C PRO A 461 3.73 -21.90 5.52
N ASN A 462 4.88 -21.30 5.85
CA ASN A 462 6.04 -21.25 4.96
C ASN A 462 6.58 -22.68 4.72
N GLY A 463 6.04 -23.34 3.71
CA GLY A 463 6.19 -24.77 3.45
C GLY A 463 5.09 -25.23 2.50
N ALA A 464 5.14 -24.74 1.26
CA ALA A 464 4.08 -24.97 0.28
C ALA A 464 3.95 -26.48 -0.05
N PRO A 465 2.72 -27.03 -0.19
CA PRO A 465 2.53 -28.35 -0.76
C PRO A 465 3.06 -28.35 -2.21
N GLN A 466 3.55 -29.51 -2.65
CA GLN A 466 4.09 -29.69 -4.00
C GLN A 466 3.02 -29.39 -5.08
N SER A 467 3.47 -28.91 -6.24
CA SER A 467 2.58 -28.58 -7.37
C SER A 467 1.70 -29.79 -7.76
N GLY A 468 0.40 -29.55 -7.93
CA GLY A 468 -0.60 -30.59 -8.24
C GLY A 468 -1.67 -30.81 -7.17
N GLY A 469 -1.58 -30.14 -6.01
CA GLY A 469 -2.70 -30.07 -5.05
C GLY A 469 -3.92 -29.30 -5.60
N PRO A 470 -5.08 -29.40 -4.92
CA PRO A 470 -6.28 -28.64 -5.30
C PRO A 470 -6.03 -27.13 -5.23
N LEU A 471 -6.74 -26.37 -6.08
CA LEU A 471 -6.67 -24.92 -6.09
C LEU A 471 -7.10 -24.37 -4.70
N PRO A 472 -6.34 -23.44 -4.08
CA PRO A 472 -6.81 -22.76 -2.88
C PRO A 472 -8.04 -21.91 -3.18
N VAL A 473 -8.77 -21.49 -2.14
CA VAL A 473 -9.82 -20.48 -2.30
C VAL A 473 -9.13 -19.13 -2.54
N ILE A 474 -9.35 -18.56 -3.73
CA ILE A 474 -8.78 -17.27 -4.17
C ILE A 474 -9.79 -16.16 -3.80
N ASP A 475 -9.28 -14.94 -3.56
CA ASP A 475 -10.01 -13.70 -3.20
C ASP A 475 -10.92 -13.72 -1.94
N TYR A 476 -11.01 -14.84 -1.22
CA TYR A 476 -11.82 -14.91 -0.01
C TYR A 476 -11.15 -14.18 1.17
N ASN A 477 -11.39 -12.86 1.25
CA ASN A 477 -11.19 -12.08 2.47
C ASN A 477 -12.56 -11.74 3.10
N PRO A 478 -12.98 -12.44 4.17
CA PRO A 478 -14.28 -12.21 4.79
C PRO A 478 -14.41 -10.80 5.38
N VAL A 479 -13.30 -10.14 5.75
CA VAL A 479 -13.32 -8.75 6.23
C VAL A 479 -13.71 -7.78 5.12
N THR A 480 -13.12 -7.94 3.92
CA THR A 480 -13.44 -7.10 2.75
C THR A 480 -14.87 -7.36 2.27
N LEU A 481 -15.29 -8.62 2.20
CA LEU A 481 -16.65 -8.99 1.76
C LEU A 481 -17.71 -8.43 2.73
N TYR A 482 -17.52 -8.59 4.03
CA TYR A 482 -18.42 -8.03 5.04
C TYR A 482 -18.42 -6.48 5.05
N LEU A 483 -17.27 -5.84 4.84
CA LEU A 483 -17.19 -4.38 4.70
C LEU A 483 -17.92 -3.88 3.44
N MET A 484 -17.90 -4.64 2.34
CA MET A 484 -18.70 -4.33 1.14
C MET A 484 -20.20 -4.48 1.43
N GLU A 485 -20.62 -5.57 2.07
CA GLU A 485 -22.03 -5.82 2.43
C GLU A 485 -22.59 -4.73 3.38
N LEU A 486 -21.80 -4.30 4.38
CA LEU A 486 -22.14 -3.15 5.22
C LEU A 486 -22.29 -1.84 4.42
N ARG A 487 -21.38 -1.59 3.45
CA ARG A 487 -21.42 -0.40 2.60
C ARG A 487 -22.60 -0.45 1.60
N GLU A 488 -23.01 -1.62 1.15
CA GLU A 488 -24.20 -1.80 0.29
C GLU A 488 -25.51 -1.62 1.06
N ALA A 489 -25.64 -2.28 2.22
CA ALA A 489 -26.87 -2.24 3.02
C ALA A 489 -27.08 -0.93 3.80
N PHE A 490 -26.01 -0.32 4.31
CA PHE A 490 -26.06 0.82 5.23
C PHE A 490 -25.23 2.03 4.80
N GLY A 491 -24.60 1.99 3.62
CA GLY A 491 -23.72 3.07 3.14
C GLY A 491 -24.42 4.41 2.92
N ASP A 492 -25.75 4.46 2.88
CA ASP A 492 -26.52 5.71 2.91
C ASP A 492 -26.57 6.36 4.31
N LEU A 493 -26.53 5.55 5.37
CA LEU A 493 -26.68 5.98 6.77
C LEU A 493 -25.33 6.21 7.46
N ALA A 494 -24.34 5.39 7.16
CA ALA A 494 -23.04 5.41 7.84
C ALA A 494 -21.87 5.41 6.85
N LEU A 495 -20.69 5.78 7.36
CA LEU A 495 -19.39 5.58 6.72
C LEU A 495 -18.65 4.49 7.50
N PHE A 496 -18.13 3.48 6.78
CA PHE A 496 -17.47 2.31 7.34
C PHE A 496 -16.00 2.27 6.89
N PHE A 497 -15.07 2.14 7.84
CA PHE A 497 -13.64 2.16 7.58
C PHE A 497 -12.93 1.01 8.28
N CYS A 498 -11.93 0.41 7.64
CA CYS A 498 -11.10 -0.65 8.22
C CYS A 498 -9.69 -0.58 7.60
N ASP A 499 -8.66 -1.01 8.33
CA ASP A 499 -7.32 -1.19 7.75
C ASP A 499 -7.33 -2.46 6.86
N PRO A 500 -7.20 -2.35 5.53
CA PRO A 500 -7.17 -3.51 4.64
C PRO A 500 -6.00 -4.47 4.95
N TYR A 501 -4.94 -4.00 5.60
CA TYR A 501 -3.76 -4.80 5.94
C TYR A 501 -3.90 -5.55 7.27
N GLY A 502 -5.06 -6.21 7.46
CA GLY A 502 -5.30 -7.08 8.62
C GLY A 502 -5.99 -6.42 9.81
N GLY A 503 -6.64 -5.27 9.62
CA GLY A 503 -7.40 -4.58 10.68
C GLY A 503 -8.41 -5.49 11.39
N THR A 504 -8.43 -5.41 12.71
CA THR A 504 -9.32 -6.20 13.60
C THR A 504 -10.56 -5.43 14.04
N VAL A 505 -10.73 -4.18 13.61
CA VAL A 505 -11.87 -3.32 13.93
C VAL A 505 -12.36 -2.64 12.66
N ILE A 506 -13.68 -2.69 12.41
CA ILE A 506 -14.34 -1.80 11.45
C ILE A 506 -14.90 -0.62 12.25
N SER A 507 -14.42 0.58 11.96
CA SER A 507 -14.85 1.82 12.59
C SER A 507 -16.00 2.44 11.81
N VAL A 508 -17.01 2.94 12.50
CA VAL A 508 -18.25 3.44 11.89
C VAL A 508 -18.55 4.86 12.36
N LEU A 509 -18.92 5.74 11.43
CA LEU A 509 -19.35 7.10 11.70
C LEU A 509 -20.74 7.33 11.08
N TRP A 510 -21.70 7.80 11.85
CA TRP A 510 -23.04 8.10 11.31
C TRP A 510 -23.01 9.38 10.46
N LYS A 511 -23.69 9.37 9.31
CA LYS A 511 -23.87 10.60 8.54
C LYS A 511 -24.85 11.53 9.28
N PRO A 512 -24.56 12.83 9.48
CA PRO A 512 -25.43 13.73 10.26
C PRO A 512 -26.90 13.82 9.80
N LYS A 513 -27.18 13.51 8.53
CA LYS A 513 -28.55 13.48 7.97
C LYS A 513 -29.42 12.33 8.51
N THR A 514 -28.83 11.29 9.11
CA THR A 514 -29.59 10.13 9.62
C THR A 514 -30.52 10.50 10.76
N PHE A 515 -30.00 11.25 11.74
CA PHE A 515 -30.65 11.66 12.99
C PHE A 515 -31.90 12.53 12.81
N VAL A 516 -32.11 13.08 11.62
CA VAL A 516 -33.30 13.88 11.30
C VAL A 516 -34.47 12.94 11.02
N SER A 517 -35.61 13.17 11.68
CA SER A 517 -36.84 12.45 11.38
C SER A 517 -37.36 12.82 9.98
N ALA A 518 -37.81 11.82 9.22
CA ALA A 518 -38.26 11.99 7.84
C ALA A 518 -39.75 11.66 7.72
N PRO A 519 -40.53 12.37 6.87
CA PRO A 519 -41.92 11.98 6.60
C PRO A 519 -41.96 10.59 5.97
N PHE A 520 -42.98 9.79 6.32
CA PHE A 520 -43.07 8.40 5.86
C PHE A 520 -43.09 8.27 4.33
N LYS A 521 -42.18 7.44 3.81
CA LYS A 521 -42.13 7.01 2.42
C LYS A 521 -41.71 5.54 2.36
N THR A 522 -42.42 4.74 1.58
CA THR A 522 -42.16 3.30 1.42
C THR A 522 -40.75 3.00 0.90
N SER A 523 -40.19 3.89 0.06
CA SER A 523 -38.81 3.80 -0.46
C SER A 523 -37.71 4.22 0.53
N GLN A 524 -38.06 4.64 1.75
CA GLN A 524 -37.10 5.14 2.76
C GLN A 524 -37.30 4.46 4.13
N ILE A 525 -37.88 3.27 4.15
CA ILE A 525 -38.20 2.52 5.39
C ILE A 525 -37.02 1.68 5.92
N THR A 526 -36.02 1.38 5.08
CA THR A 526 -34.84 0.59 5.45
C THR A 526 -34.15 1.17 6.69
N ALA A 527 -33.95 0.33 7.72
CA ALA A 527 -33.31 0.71 8.98
C ALA A 527 -33.98 1.87 9.75
N ARG A 528 -35.26 2.15 9.49
CA ARG A 528 -36.07 3.14 10.21
C ARG A 528 -37.33 2.50 10.81
N THR A 529 -37.75 2.97 11.97
CA THR A 529 -39.07 2.68 12.55
C THR A 529 -40.07 3.78 12.20
N VAL A 530 -41.35 3.42 12.12
CA VAL A 530 -42.45 4.35 11.87
C VAL A 530 -43.01 4.83 13.21
N GLU A 531 -43.18 6.15 13.34
CA GLU A 531 -43.79 6.81 14.49
C GLU A 531 -45.05 7.55 14.02
N VAL A 532 -46.14 7.43 14.78
CA VAL A 532 -47.45 8.02 14.44
C VAL A 532 -47.89 8.95 15.56
N THR A 533 -47.94 10.24 15.27
CA THR A 533 -48.34 11.29 16.23
C THR A 533 -49.56 12.04 15.70
N GLY A 534 -50.76 11.56 16.06
CA GLY A 534 -52.01 12.06 15.50
C GLY A 534 -52.13 11.72 14.02
N GLU A 535 -52.27 12.74 13.17
CA GLU A 535 -52.30 12.60 11.70
C GLU A 535 -50.90 12.58 11.07
N GLU A 536 -49.84 12.94 11.81
CA GLU A 536 -48.47 12.95 11.28
C GLU A 536 -47.79 11.58 11.40
N VAL A 537 -47.29 11.05 10.27
CA VAL A 537 -46.53 9.80 10.21
C VAL A 537 -45.07 10.08 9.82
N LYS A 538 -44.16 9.80 10.75
CA LYS A 538 -42.71 10.07 10.65
C LYS A 538 -41.91 8.77 10.71
N THR A 539 -40.64 8.86 10.35
CA THR A 539 -39.69 7.76 10.47
C THR A 539 -38.40 8.21 11.14
N ILE A 540 -37.97 7.46 12.14
CA ILE A 540 -36.75 7.67 12.92
C ILE A 540 -35.79 6.48 12.70
N PRO A 541 -34.45 6.66 12.72
CA PRO A 541 -33.54 5.53 12.57
C PRO A 541 -33.64 4.57 13.76
N ASN A 542 -33.68 3.26 13.48
CA ASN A 542 -33.66 2.25 14.53
C ASN A 542 -32.22 1.79 14.77
N PHE A 543 -31.43 2.61 15.47
CA PHE A 543 -30.03 2.31 15.77
C PHE A 543 -29.85 0.97 16.50
N GLY A 544 -30.79 0.59 17.38
CA GLY A 544 -30.76 -0.71 18.04
C GLY A 544 -30.84 -1.89 17.06
N ALA A 545 -31.72 -1.82 16.07
CA ALA A 545 -31.79 -2.83 15.01
C ALA A 545 -30.54 -2.82 14.12
N ILE A 546 -30.06 -1.65 13.67
CA ILE A 546 -28.87 -1.55 12.81
C ILE A 546 -27.64 -2.19 13.48
N LEU A 547 -27.46 -1.95 14.79
CA LEU A 547 -26.35 -2.51 15.57
C LEU A 547 -26.47 -4.04 15.75
N GLU A 548 -27.68 -4.60 15.70
CA GLU A 548 -27.89 -6.05 15.68
C GLU A 548 -27.73 -6.61 14.26
N ASP A 549 -28.18 -5.92 13.22
CA ASP A 549 -27.96 -6.30 11.81
C ASP A 549 -26.45 -6.42 11.51
N PHE A 550 -25.61 -5.52 12.04
CA PHE A 550 -24.15 -5.65 11.98
C PHE A 550 -23.66 -6.99 12.60
N ARG A 551 -24.23 -7.44 13.72
CA ARG A 551 -23.88 -8.73 14.35
C ARG A 551 -24.42 -9.93 13.56
N VAL A 552 -25.59 -9.79 12.94
CA VAL A 552 -26.28 -10.84 12.17
C VAL A 552 -25.61 -11.08 10.82
N LEU A 553 -25.30 -10.02 10.06
CA LEU A 553 -24.55 -10.11 8.80
C LEU A 553 -23.13 -10.62 9.07
N GLY A 554 -22.44 -10.03 10.05
CA GLY A 554 -21.08 -10.42 10.44
C GLY A 554 -20.96 -11.75 11.21
N LYS A 555 -22.00 -12.59 11.27
CA LYS A 555 -22.10 -13.73 12.19
C LYS A 555 -20.93 -14.72 12.06
N GLY A 556 -20.13 -14.81 13.12
CA GLY A 556 -18.94 -15.69 13.21
C GLY A 556 -17.63 -15.00 12.83
N LEU A 557 -17.69 -13.89 12.09
CA LEU A 557 -16.56 -12.97 11.87
C LEU A 557 -16.51 -11.90 12.96
N VAL A 558 -17.64 -11.29 13.31
CA VAL A 558 -17.77 -10.27 14.34
C VAL A 558 -17.70 -10.91 15.73
N LYS A 559 -16.91 -10.30 16.61
CA LYS A 559 -16.74 -10.65 18.02
C LYS A 559 -17.68 -9.83 18.91
N SER A 560 -17.78 -8.52 18.66
CA SER A 560 -18.64 -7.60 19.41
C SER A 560 -18.87 -6.30 18.63
N VAL A 561 -19.97 -5.61 18.92
CA VAL A 561 -20.28 -4.27 18.40
C VAL A 561 -20.46 -3.33 19.59
N GLU A 562 -19.58 -2.34 19.69
CA GLU A 562 -19.46 -1.35 20.76
C GLU A 562 -19.93 0.01 20.22
N ALA A 563 -20.98 0.59 20.82
CA ALA A 563 -21.34 1.99 20.57
C ALA A 563 -20.60 2.88 21.58
N LYS A 564 -19.84 3.88 21.10
CA LYS A 564 -19.05 4.79 21.94
C LYS A 564 -19.79 6.06 22.34
N THR A 565 -20.78 6.51 21.56
CA THR A 565 -21.53 7.74 21.84
C THR A 565 -22.78 7.47 22.69
N GLU A 566 -22.82 7.99 23.92
CA GLU A 566 -24.00 7.92 24.81
C GLU A 566 -25.27 8.57 24.22
N LYS A 567 -25.13 9.39 23.17
CA LYS A 567 -26.23 9.98 22.39
C LYS A 567 -27.25 8.97 21.86
N TRP A 568 -26.91 7.68 21.82
CA TRP A 568 -27.73 6.60 21.28
C TRP A 568 -28.34 5.68 22.34
N ALA A 569 -28.12 5.96 23.64
CA ALA A 569 -28.74 5.23 24.73
C ALA A 569 -30.20 5.71 24.93
N PHE A 570 -31.15 4.82 24.65
CA PHE A 570 -32.59 4.97 24.90
C PHE A 570 -33.05 3.95 25.96
#